data_AF-R9N3T8-F1
#
_entry.id   AF-R9N3T8-F1
#
_cell.length_a   1.000
_cell.length_b   1.000
_cell.length_c   1.000
_cell.angle_alpha   90.00
_cell.angle_beta   90.00
_cell.angle_gamma   90.00
#
_symmetry.space_group_name_H-M   'P 1'
#
loop_
_entity.id
_entity.type
_entity.pdbx_description
1 polymer ?
#
loop_
_entity_poly.entity_id
_entity_poly.type
_entity_poly.pdbx_seq_one_letter_code
_entity_poly.pdbx_strand_id
1 'polypeptide(L)'
;MARSKGENTLRKHFKLTEETARILTECSKAENMNESEYIRYLLLNQSERPQSKELGLEIMRLRNEINQIGVNVNRIVKIVISIYIGKMIKWN
;
A
#
# COMPACT_ATOMS: atom_id res chain seq x y z
N MET A 1 -31.62 5.92 27.36
CA MET A 1 -30.32 5.95 28.06
C MET A 1 -29.70 7.31 27.85
N ALA A 2 -29.34 8.01 28.94
CA ALA A 2 -28.71 9.33 28.84
C ALA A 2 -27.29 9.18 28.27
N ARG A 3 -27.01 9.82 27.12
CA ARG A 3 -25.66 9.84 26.53
C ARG A 3 -24.71 10.59 27.46
N SER A 4 -23.54 10.02 27.72
CA SER A 4 -22.52 10.60 28.58
C SER A 4 -22.05 11.96 28.04
N LYS A 5 -21.81 12.91 28.94
CA LYS A 5 -21.50 14.29 28.61
C LYS A 5 -20.05 14.39 28.11
N GLY A 6 -19.84 14.27 26.80
CA GLY A 6 -18.52 14.48 26.17
C GLY A 6 -18.27 13.75 24.85
N GLU A 7 -19.01 12.69 24.54
CA GLU A 7 -18.83 11.95 23.28
C GLU A 7 -19.44 12.73 22.10
N ASN A 8 -18.62 13.06 21.10
CA ASN A 8 -19.02 13.69 19.83
C ASN A 8 -19.62 15.12 19.93
N THR A 9 -19.04 15.99 20.77
CA THR A 9 -19.50 17.39 20.92
C THR A 9 -19.06 18.31 19.77
N LEU A 10 -17.99 17.97 19.05
CA LEU A 10 -17.47 18.77 17.93
C LEU A 10 -18.27 18.51 16.65
N ARG A 11 -18.75 19.57 16.00
CA ARG A 11 -19.45 19.52 14.72
C ARG A 11 -18.57 20.04 13.59
N LYS A 12 -18.55 19.34 12.47
CA LYS A 12 -17.89 19.75 11.23
C LYS A 12 -18.93 19.79 10.12
N HIS A 13 -18.98 20.89 9.38
CA HIS A 13 -19.86 21.05 8.23
C HIS A 13 -19.06 20.76 6.95
N PHE A 14 -19.62 19.91 6.09
CA PHE A 14 -19.05 19.59 4.78
C PHE A 14 -19.97 20.12 3.69
N LYS A 15 -19.38 20.67 2.63
CA LYS A 15 -20.12 20.97 1.40
C LYS A 15 -19.97 19.77 0.49
N LEU A 16 -21.09 19.22 0.05
CA LEU A 16 -21.17 18.06 -0.83
C LEU A 16 -21.92 18.49 -2.10
N THR A 17 -21.57 17.88 -3.23
CA THR A 17 -22.44 17.92 -4.41
C THR A 17 -23.62 16.97 -4.18
N GLU A 18 -24.72 17.18 -4.91
CA GLU A 18 -25.90 16.32 -4.82
C GLU A 18 -25.55 14.84 -5.05
N GLU A 19 -24.71 14.56 -6.04
CA GLU A 19 -24.27 13.21 -6.33
C GLU A 19 -23.48 12.60 -5.16
N THR A 20 -22.54 13.34 -4.58
CA THR A 20 -21.78 12.83 -3.42
C THR A 20 -22.64 12.64 -2.18
N ALA A 21 -23.69 13.45 -1.99
CA ALA A 21 -24.64 13.28 -0.90
C ALA A 21 -25.48 12.01 -1.10
N ARG A 22 -25.94 11.77 -2.33
CA ARG A 22 -26.66 10.53 -2.69
C ARG A 22 -25.82 9.28 -2.42
N ILE A 23 -24.57 9.27 -2.88
CA ILE A 23 -23.62 8.18 -2.64
C ILE A 23 -23.41 7.97 -1.13
N LEU A 24 -23.22 9.05 -0.37
CA LEU A 24 -23.04 8.96 1.08
C LEU A 24 -24.25 8.27 1.76
N THR A 25 -25.47 8.66 1.37
CA THR A 25 -26.70 8.05 1.89
C THR A 25 -26.82 6.57 1.52
N GLU A 26 -26.52 6.21 0.27
CA GLU A 26 -26.58 4.81 -0.19
C GLU A 26 -25.57 3.94 0.55
N CYS A 27 -24.32 4.38 0.66
CA CYS A 27 -23.27 3.64 1.35
C CYS A 27 -23.53 3.52 2.85
N SER A 28 -23.99 4.59 3.52
CA SER A 28 -24.26 4.51 4.96
C SER A 28 -25.38 3.51 5.25
N LYS A 29 -26.43 3.50 4.41
CA LYS A 29 -27.53 2.52 4.53
C LYS A 29 -27.07 1.09 4.27
N ALA A 30 -26.21 0.87 3.28
CA ALA A 30 -25.67 -0.45 2.97
C ALA A 30 -24.89 -1.03 4.17
N GLU A 31 -24.16 -0.19 4.91
CA GLU A 31 -23.44 -0.56 6.12
C GLU A 31 -24.29 -0.50 7.41
N ASN A 32 -25.60 -0.24 7.29
CA ASN A 32 -26.53 -0.09 8.42
C ASN A 32 -26.08 0.97 9.45
N MET A 33 -25.50 2.08 8.96
CA MET A 33 -25.01 3.22 9.75
C MET A 33 -25.72 4.52 9.34
N ASN A 34 -25.76 5.50 10.25
CA ASN A 34 -26.08 6.87 9.81
C ASN A 34 -24.86 7.52 9.15
N GLU A 35 -25.09 8.57 8.35
CA GLU A 35 -24.04 9.23 7.57
C GLU A 35 -22.87 9.74 8.43
N SER A 36 -23.16 10.22 9.65
CA SER A 36 -22.11 10.70 10.57
C SER A 36 -21.27 9.57 11.16
N GLU A 37 -21.91 8.44 11.48
CA GLU A 37 -21.23 7.20 11.88
C GLU A 37 -20.38 6.66 10.76
N TYR A 38 -20.91 6.63 9.54
CA TYR A 38 -20.22 6.15 8.37
C TYR A 38 -19.00 7.03 8.01
N ILE A 39 -19.14 8.37 8.03
CA ILE A 39 -17.99 9.28 7.85
C ILE A 39 -16.95 9.07 8.96
N ARG A 40 -17.37 8.91 10.22
CA ARG A 40 -16.44 8.65 11.33
C ARG A 40 -15.71 7.32 11.14
N TYR A 41 -16.44 6.26 10.76
CA TYR A 41 -15.89 4.95 10.41
C TYR A 41 -14.84 5.09 9.31
N LEU A 42 -15.15 5.78 8.22
CA LEU A 42 -14.20 6.02 7.13
C LEU A 42 -12.98 6.80 7.59
N LEU A 43 -13.12 7.88 8.37
CA LEU A 43 -11.99 8.68 8.84
C LEU A 43 -11.06 7.91 9.80
N LEU A 44 -11.62 7.08 10.67
CA LEU A 44 -10.84 6.27 11.61
C LEU A 44 -10.15 5.10 10.88
N ASN A 45 -10.85 4.48 9.93
CA ASN A 45 -10.35 3.32 9.18
C ASN A 45 -9.53 3.71 7.94
N GLN A 46 -9.53 4.97 7.52
CA GLN A 46 -8.65 5.49 6.46
C GLN A 46 -7.16 5.38 6.82
N SER A 47 -6.83 5.29 8.12
CA SER A 47 -5.46 5.11 8.61
C SER A 47 -4.87 3.73 8.30
N GLU A 48 -5.73 2.77 7.92
CA GLU A 48 -5.32 1.48 7.43
C GLU A 48 -5.87 1.31 6.02
N ARG A 49 -5.10 1.70 5.00
CA ARG A 49 -5.07 0.85 3.80
C ARG A 49 -4.35 -0.44 4.23
N PRO A 50 -5.05 -1.54 4.55
CA PRO A 50 -4.42 -2.75 5.06
C PRO A 50 -3.51 -3.36 3.99
N GLN A 51 -3.87 -3.14 2.73
CA GLN A 51 -3.15 -3.60 1.54
C GLN A 51 -1.75 -3.02 1.36
N SER A 52 -1.33 -1.95 2.06
CA SER A 52 -0.07 -1.26 1.75
C SER A 52 1.15 -1.68 2.58
N LYS A 53 0.95 -2.14 3.82
CA LYS A 53 2.07 -2.53 4.70
C LYS A 53 2.60 -3.92 4.35
N GLU A 54 1.71 -4.90 4.21
CA GLU A 54 2.07 -6.27 3.84
C GLU A 54 2.62 -6.33 2.40
N LEU A 55 1.92 -5.71 1.45
CA LEU A 55 2.42 -5.56 0.07
C LEU A 55 3.75 -4.80 0.02
N GLY A 56 3.92 -3.77 0.85
CA GLY A 56 5.20 -3.04 0.94
C GLY A 56 6.35 -3.93 1.42
N LEU A 57 6.10 -4.81 2.40
CA LEU A 57 7.07 -5.79 2.88
C LEU A 57 7.38 -6.86 1.82
N GLU A 58 6.36 -7.34 1.10
CA GLU A 58 6.55 -8.31 0.01
C GLU A 58 7.34 -7.71 -1.15
N ILE A 59 7.04 -6.47 -1.56
CA ILE A 59 7.81 -5.74 -2.59
C ILE A 59 9.26 -5.55 -2.13
N MET A 60 9.50 -5.25 -0.86
CA MET A 60 10.86 -5.11 -0.32
C MET A 60 11.62 -6.44 -0.36
N ARG A 61 10.97 -7.56 -0.02
CA ARG A 61 11.56 -8.91 -0.12
C ARG A 61 11.88 -9.26 -1.57
N LEU A 62 10.94 -9.06 -2.48
CA LEU A 62 11.13 -9.29 -3.91
C LEU A 62 12.30 -8.47 -4.47
N ARG A 63 12.39 -7.19 -4.10
CA ARG A 63 13.52 -6.33 -4.49
C ARG A 63 14.87 -6.91 -4.03
N ASN A 64 14.93 -7.40 -2.79
CA ASN A 64 16.15 -8.00 -2.25
C ASN A 64 16.54 -9.27 -3.00
N GLU A 65 15.58 -10.12 -3.34
CA GLU A 65 15.81 -11.33 -4.13
C GLU A 65 16.33 -11.01 -5.55
N ILE A 66 15.69 -10.06 -6.23
CA ILE A 66 16.14 -9.59 -7.56
C ILE A 66 17.58 -9.05 -7.50
N ASN A 67 17.91 -8.29 -6.44
CA ASN A 67 19.28 -7.80 -6.25
C ASN A 67 20.29 -8.94 -6.09
N GLN A 68 19.97 -9.98 -5.33
CA GLN A 68 20.85 -11.16 -5.18
C GLN A 68 21.03 -11.91 -6.50
N ILE A 69 19.96 -12.06 -7.29
CA ILE A 69 20.04 -12.63 -8.64
C ILE A 69 20.98 -11.78 -9.52
N GLY A 70 20.83 -10.45 -9.49
CA GLY A 70 21.71 -9.53 -10.23
C GLY A 70 23.19 -9.67 -9.85
N VAL A 71 23.49 -9.81 -8.56
CA VAL A 71 24.86 -10.07 -8.07
C VAL A 71 25.41 -11.40 -8.60
N ASN A 72 24.59 -12.46 -8.60
CA ASN A 72 24.99 -13.78 -9.10
C ASN A 72 25.25 -13.75 -10.61
N VAL A 73 24.36 -13.11 -11.39
CA VAL A 73 24.53 -12.92 -12.83
C VAL A 73 25.82 -12.16 -13.13
N ASN A 74 26.08 -11.06 -12.41
CA ASN A 74 27.32 -10.30 -12.58
C ASN A 74 28.58 -11.13 -12.31
N ARG A 75 28.54 -12.02 -11.30
CA ARG A 75 29.64 -12.94 -11.01
C ARG A 75 29.87 -13.94 -12.14
N ILE A 76 28.81 -14.53 -12.68
CA ILE A 76 28.89 -15.46 -13.82
C ILE A 76 29.50 -14.77 -15.03
N VAL A 77 29.02 -13.57 -15.37
CA VAL A 77 29.54 -12.79 -16.50
C VAL A 77 31.04 -12.54 -16.35
N LYS A 78 31.50 -12.14 -15.16
CA LYS A 78 32.93 -11.95 -14.89
C LYS A 78 33.74 -13.23 -15.11
N ILE A 79 33.26 -14.38 -14.60
CA ILE A 79 33.94 -15.67 -14.78
C ILE A 79 34.04 -16.03 -16.27
N VAL A 80 32.94 -15.90 -17.01
CA VAL A 80 32.91 -16.22 -18.45
C VAL A 80 33.89 -15.34 -19.22
N ILE A 81 33.87 -14.02 -19.00
CA ILE A 81 34.80 -13.09 -19.64
C ILE A 81 36.25 -13.47 -19.33
N SER A 82 36.58 -13.75 -18.06
CA SER A 82 37.92 -14.16 -17.67
C SER A 82 38.38 -15.45 -18.37
N ILE A 83 37.50 -16.44 -18.56
CA ILE A 83 37.80 -17.68 -19.29
C ILE A 83 38.11 -17.38 -20.76
N TYR A 84 37.29 -16.56 -21.42
CA TYR A 84 37.50 -16.20 -22.82
C TYR A 84 38.81 -15.45 -23.04
N ILE A 85 39.12 -14.47 -22.17
CA ILE A 85 40.40 -13.75 -22.20
C ILE A 85 41.57 -14.71 -21.99
N GLY A 86 41.49 -15.60 -21.00
CA GLY A 86 42.52 -16.59 -20.73
C GLY A 86 42.75 -17.56 -21.89
N LYS A 87 41.69 -17.93 -22.62
CA LYS A 87 41.81 -18.68 -23.89
C LYS A 87 42.52 -17.84 -24.94
N MET A 88 42.14 -16.58 -25.18
CA MET A 88 42.82 -15.78 -26.21
C MET A 88 44.32 -15.57 -25.93
N ILE A 89 44.72 -15.42 -24.66
CA ILE A 89 46.14 -15.27 -24.29
C ILE A 89 46.94 -16.57 -24.48
N LYS A 90 46.37 -17.74 -24.14
CA LYS A 90 47.09 -19.03 -24.27
C LYS A 90 47.37 -19.46 -25.71
N TRP A 91 46.64 -18.91 -26.68
CA TRP A 91 46.76 -19.26 -28.10
C TRP A 91 47.58 -18.22 -28.90
N ASN A 92 48.20 -17.28 -28.20
CA ASN A 92 49.08 -16.24 -28.76
C ASN A 92 50.49 -16.43 -28.20
#